data_AF-A0A7C7D636-F1
#
_entry.id   AF-A0A7C7D636-F1
#
_cell.length_a   1.000
_cell.length_b   1.000
_cell.length_c   1.000
_cell.angle_alpha   90.00
_cell.angle_beta   90.00
_cell.angle_gamma   90.00
#
_symmetry.space_group_name_H-M   'P 1'
#
loop_
_entity.id
_entity.type
_entity.pdbx_description
1 polymer ?
#
loop_
_entity_poly.entity_id
_entity_poly.type
_entity_poly.pdbx_seq_one_letter_code
_entity_poly.pdbx_strand_id
1 'polypeptide(L)'
;MESGYQRLARRGISRRDFLKLCTFTCAALGIDLSLAPQIAEAAEANLSKKPVIWMQGQGCTGCSESLLSSADPGPEQIILDLLSVRYHPTLMAASGEQAIQSLEECITQGHYILVLEGSIPTADPRYCFVEGKPFIEQFKMAAAKAEAVIAVGSCACYGGIPRAGLTGAVGAQ
;
A
#
# COMPACT_ATOMS: atom_id res chain seq x y z
N MET A 1 11.55 12.87 2.74
CA MET A 1 11.66 11.39 2.65
C MET A 1 13.01 11.00 3.21
N GLU A 2 13.04 10.02 4.10
CA GLU A 2 14.27 9.46 4.67
C GLU A 2 15.07 8.73 3.57
N SER A 3 16.39 8.94 3.48
CA SER A 3 17.26 8.28 2.49
C SER A 3 17.38 6.77 2.79
N GLY A 4 17.61 5.94 1.76
CA GLY A 4 17.83 4.50 1.94
C GLY A 4 18.97 4.18 2.93
N TYR A 5 20.03 5.00 2.95
CA TYR A 5 21.10 4.87 3.92
C TYR A 5 20.67 5.15 5.36
N GLN A 6 19.78 6.11 5.60
CA GLN A 6 19.29 6.41 6.94
C GLN A 6 18.51 5.20 7.52
N ARG A 7 17.74 4.50 6.68
CA ARG A 7 17.07 3.24 7.06
C ARG A 7 18.05 2.13 7.42
N LEU A 8 19.08 1.93 6.60
CA LEU A 8 20.13 0.93 6.85
C LEU A 8 20.89 1.25 8.14
N ALA A 9 21.21 2.53 8.37
CA ALA A 9 21.91 2.98 9.56
C ALA A 9 21.12 2.72 10.85
N ARG A 10 19.78 2.89 10.86
CA ARG A 10 18.92 2.54 12.02
C ARG A 10 18.94 1.04 12.34
N ARG A 11 19.24 0.19 11.36
CA ARG A 11 19.45 -1.26 11.53
C ARG A 11 20.92 -1.63 11.83
N GLY A 12 21.78 -0.64 12.07
CA GLY A 12 23.19 -0.86 12.39
C GLY A 12 24.08 -1.14 11.18
N ILE A 13 23.57 -1.03 9.94
CA ILE A 13 24.34 -1.26 8.72
C ILE A 13 25.00 0.04 8.31
N SER A 14 26.33 0.09 8.37
CA SER A 14 27.08 1.25 7.87
C SER A 14 27.08 1.31 6.34
N ARG A 15 27.26 2.52 5.78
CA ARG A 15 27.46 2.68 4.32
C ARG A 15 28.59 1.78 3.79
N ARG A 16 29.64 1.58 4.58
CA ARG A 16 30.77 0.70 4.22
C ARG A 16 30.34 -0.76 4.14
N ASP A 17 29.53 -1.23 5.08
CA ASP A 17 29.06 -2.63 5.10
C ASP A 17 28.07 -2.88 3.97
N PHE A 18 27.22 -1.91 3.66
CA PHE A 18 26.36 -1.96 2.48
C PHE A 18 27.15 -2.04 1.18
N LEU A 19 28.17 -1.18 1.01
CA LEU A 19 29.02 -1.24 -0.19
C LEU A 19 29.77 -2.57 -0.31
N LYS A 20 30.28 -3.11 0.79
CA LYS A 20 30.90 -4.46 0.81
C LYS A 20 29.91 -5.52 0.35
N LEU A 21 28.65 -5.46 0.80
CA LEU A 21 27.60 -6.37 0.37
C LEU A 21 27.36 -6.25 -1.14
N CYS A 22 27.21 -5.05 -1.68
CA CYS A 22 27.04 -4.83 -3.12
C CYS A 22 28.23 -5.38 -3.93
N THR A 23 29.46 -5.11 -3.50
CA THR A 23 30.67 -5.66 -4.14
C THR A 23 30.71 -7.19 -4.08
N PHE A 24 30.35 -7.77 -2.94
CA PHE A 24 30.27 -9.23 -2.77
C PHE A 24 29.20 -9.84 -3.69
N THR A 25 28.02 -9.22 -3.80
CA THR A 25 26.96 -9.66 -4.70
C THR A 25 27.40 -9.60 -6.16
N CYS A 26 28.15 -8.55 -6.56
CA CYS A 26 28.73 -8.49 -7.91
C CYS A 26 29.65 -9.69 -8.16
N ALA A 27 30.58 -9.95 -7.24
CA ALA A 27 31.50 -11.08 -7.34
C ALA A 27 30.74 -12.43 -7.43
N ALA A 28 29.74 -12.63 -6.57
CA ALA A 28 28.95 -13.86 -6.52
C ALA A 28 28.14 -14.11 -7.79
N LEU A 29 27.64 -13.05 -8.44
CA LEU A 29 26.87 -13.14 -9.68
C LEU A 29 27.75 -13.06 -10.95
N GLY A 30 29.07 -12.95 -10.80
CA GLY A 30 29.99 -12.79 -11.94
C GLY A 30 29.85 -11.44 -12.66
N ILE A 31 29.33 -10.42 -12.00
CA ILE A 31 29.20 -9.05 -12.51
C ILE A 31 30.51 -8.30 -12.26
N ASP A 32 30.90 -7.43 -13.20
CA ASP A 32 32.08 -6.57 -13.07
C ASP A 32 32.02 -5.74 -11.78
N LEU A 33 33.09 -5.78 -10.99
CA LEU A 33 33.19 -5.07 -9.70
C LEU A 33 33.14 -3.55 -9.85
N SER A 34 33.48 -3.00 -11.02
CA SER A 34 33.35 -1.58 -11.31
C SER A 34 31.89 -1.11 -11.30
N LEU A 35 30.92 -2.02 -11.45
CA LEU A 35 29.49 -1.73 -11.37
C LEU A 35 28.95 -1.72 -9.93
N ALA A 36 29.75 -2.13 -8.94
CA ALA A 36 29.31 -2.17 -7.54
C ALA A 36 28.77 -0.83 -7.00
N PRO A 37 29.36 0.35 -7.32
CA PRO A 37 28.81 1.64 -6.93
C PRO A 37 27.45 1.92 -7.57
N GLN A 38 27.27 1.58 -8.85
CA GLN A 38 25.98 1.77 -9.54
C GLN A 38 24.90 0.86 -8.97
N ILE A 39 25.25 -0.38 -8.64
CA ILE A 39 24.35 -1.32 -7.97
C ILE A 39 23.98 -0.82 -6.57
N ALA A 40 24.93 -0.27 -5.82
CA ALA A 40 24.66 0.30 -4.50
C ALA A 40 23.73 1.51 -4.57
N GLU A 41 23.93 2.40 -5.54
CA GLU A 41 23.05 3.56 -5.77
C GLU A 41 21.64 3.12 -6.20
N ALA A 42 21.54 2.20 -7.15
CA ALA A 42 20.26 1.65 -7.58
C ALA A 42 19.54 0.91 -6.44
N ALA A 43 20.25 0.11 -5.66
CA ALA A 43 19.71 -0.56 -4.49
C ALA A 43 19.23 0.47 -3.46
N GLU A 44 20.01 1.51 -3.17
CA GLU A 44 19.61 2.58 -2.25
C GLU A 44 18.35 3.31 -2.72
N ALA A 45 18.26 3.67 -4.00
CA ALA A 45 17.09 4.35 -4.56
C ALA A 45 15.81 3.51 -4.42
N ASN A 46 15.95 2.19 -4.45
CA ASN A 46 14.86 1.23 -4.29
C ASN A 46 14.63 0.78 -2.83
N LEU A 47 15.38 1.34 -1.86
CA LEU A 47 15.08 1.17 -0.43
C LEU A 47 13.91 2.05 0.02
N SER A 48 13.16 2.70 -0.87
CA SER A 48 11.93 3.40 -0.49
C SER A 48 10.79 2.38 -0.28
N LYS A 49 9.98 2.60 0.76
CA LYS A 49 8.81 1.75 1.00
C LYS A 49 7.73 2.05 -0.04
N LYS A 50 7.08 1.01 -0.55
CA LYS A 50 5.99 1.18 -1.52
C LYS A 50 4.82 1.90 -0.85
N PRO A 51 4.32 3.02 -1.41
CA PRO A 51 3.11 3.66 -0.91
C PRO A 51 1.90 2.75 -1.10
N VAL A 52 1.03 2.70 -0.10
CA VAL A 52 -0.20 1.92 -0.12
C VAL A 52 -1.38 2.79 0.29
N ILE A 53 -2.44 2.71 -0.51
CA ILE A 53 -3.77 3.25 -0.20
C ILE A 53 -4.68 2.06 0.09
N TRP A 54 -5.28 2.01 1.27
CA TRP A 54 -6.24 0.98 1.67
C TRP A 54 -7.64 1.58 1.78
N MET A 55 -8.49 1.32 0.79
CA MET A 55 -9.85 1.83 0.74
C MET A 55 -10.84 0.78 1.25
N GLN A 56 -11.81 1.23 2.06
CA GLN A 56 -12.85 0.37 2.62
C GLN A 56 -14.21 0.75 2.01
N GLY A 57 -14.77 -0.15 1.21
CA GLY A 57 -16.13 -0.06 0.66
C GLY A 57 -17.16 -0.64 1.63
N GLN A 58 -18.10 -1.43 1.13
CA GLN A 58 -19.04 -2.18 1.97
C GLN A 58 -18.34 -3.41 2.58
N GLY A 59 -17.67 -3.19 3.70
CA GLY A 59 -16.91 -4.19 4.45
C GLY A 59 -17.32 -4.28 5.91
N CYS A 60 -16.77 -5.28 6.61
CA CYS A 60 -16.94 -5.49 8.05
C CYS A 60 -15.66 -5.21 8.85
N THR A 61 -14.63 -4.63 8.22
CA THR A 61 -13.29 -4.40 8.79
C THR A 61 -12.50 -5.68 9.09
N GLY A 62 -13.07 -6.86 8.87
CA GLY A 62 -12.41 -8.14 9.15
C GLY A 62 -11.13 -8.40 8.34
N CYS A 63 -10.96 -7.77 7.17
CA CYS A 63 -9.70 -7.91 6.42
C CYS A 63 -8.60 -7.06 7.04
N SER A 64 -8.94 -5.87 7.54
CA SER A 64 -8.04 -5.05 8.36
C SER A 64 -7.65 -5.78 9.66
N GLU A 65 -8.60 -6.40 10.36
CA GLU A 65 -8.30 -7.19 11.57
C GLU A 65 -7.42 -8.40 11.27
N SER A 66 -7.62 -9.05 10.11
CA SER A 66 -6.74 -10.13 9.66
C SER A 66 -5.31 -9.65 9.42
N LEU A 67 -5.12 -8.44 8.87
CA LEU A 67 -3.80 -7.82 8.72
C LEU A 67 -3.17 -7.55 10.09
N LEU A 68 -3.94 -7.00 11.03
CA LEU A 68 -3.49 -6.72 12.41
C LEU A 68 -3.18 -7.99 13.21
N SER A 69 -3.71 -9.14 12.79
CA SER A 69 -3.44 -10.45 13.40
C SER A 69 -2.29 -11.21 12.73
N SER A 70 -1.56 -10.60 11.79
CA SER A 70 -0.44 -11.26 11.09
C SER A 70 0.67 -11.65 12.07
N ALA A 71 1.21 -12.87 11.92
CA ALA A 71 2.23 -13.40 12.83
C ALA A 71 3.67 -13.22 12.32
N ASP A 72 3.89 -13.45 11.01
CA ASP A 72 5.21 -13.31 10.40
C ASP A 72 5.06 -12.96 8.89
N PRO A 73 5.37 -11.72 8.48
CA PRO A 73 5.78 -10.58 9.32
C PRO A 73 4.63 -10.09 10.22
N GLY A 74 4.96 -9.57 11.41
CA GLY A 74 4.01 -8.92 12.32
C GLY A 74 3.40 -7.62 11.74
N PRO A 75 2.25 -7.15 12.24
CA PRO A 75 1.57 -5.97 11.71
C PRO A 75 2.43 -4.70 11.80
N GLU A 76 3.19 -4.52 12.87
CA GLU A 76 4.13 -3.42 13.05
C GLU A 76 5.23 -3.45 11.99
N GLN A 77 5.76 -4.62 11.64
CA GLN A 77 6.76 -4.74 10.59
C GLN A 77 6.15 -4.44 9.21
N ILE A 78 4.93 -4.90 8.94
CA ILE A 78 4.25 -4.60 7.68
C ILE A 78 4.04 -3.09 7.53
N ILE A 79 3.50 -2.43 8.56
CA ILE A 79 3.11 -1.01 8.52
C ILE A 79 4.32 -0.09 8.64
N LEU A 80 5.28 -0.42 9.52
CA LEU A 80 6.40 0.47 9.85
C LEU A 80 7.68 0.17 9.08
N ASP A 81 7.83 -0.99 8.44
CA ASP A 81 9.08 -1.36 7.75
C ASP A 81 8.89 -1.71 6.28
N LEU A 82 7.83 -2.43 5.93
CA LEU A 82 7.62 -2.91 4.55
C LEU A 82 6.87 -1.89 3.69
N LEU A 83 5.76 -1.36 4.20
CA LEU A 83 4.86 -0.49 3.45
C LEU A 83 4.90 0.95 3.96
N SER A 84 4.59 1.89 3.06
CA SER A 84 4.29 3.27 3.42
C SER A 84 2.78 3.43 3.33
N VAL A 85 2.06 3.12 4.41
CA VAL A 85 0.60 3.21 4.45
C VAL A 85 0.20 4.70 4.46
N ARG A 86 -0.31 5.20 3.33
CA ARG A 86 -0.67 6.61 3.14
C ARG A 86 -2.11 6.93 3.51
N TYR A 87 -2.98 5.93 3.40
CA TYR A 87 -4.39 6.03 3.74
C TYR A 87 -4.89 4.67 4.19
N HIS A 88 -5.49 4.61 5.37
CA HIS A 88 -6.16 3.44 5.92
C HIS A 88 -7.10 3.91 7.04
N PRO A 89 -8.43 3.98 6.81
CA PRO A 89 -9.37 4.64 7.73
C PRO A 89 -9.33 4.12 9.17
N THR A 90 -9.05 2.83 9.37
CA THR A 90 -8.96 2.21 10.70
C THR A 90 -7.65 2.50 11.44
N LEU A 91 -6.54 2.74 10.74
CA LEU A 91 -5.19 2.75 11.33
C LEU A 91 -4.54 4.14 11.37
N MET A 92 -4.92 5.01 10.43
CA MET A 92 -4.27 6.30 10.28
C MET A 92 -4.63 7.26 11.43
N ALA A 93 -3.66 8.07 11.85
CA ALA A 93 -3.87 9.04 12.92
C ALA A 93 -4.67 10.29 12.45
N ALA A 94 -4.57 10.65 11.17
CA ALA A 94 -5.28 11.80 10.61
C ALA A 94 -6.76 11.47 10.36
N SER A 95 -7.62 12.48 10.47
CA SER A 95 -9.08 12.34 10.29
C SER A 95 -9.66 13.54 9.52
N GLY A 96 -10.85 13.36 8.93
CA GLY A 96 -11.53 14.41 8.18
C GLY A 96 -10.66 14.96 7.05
N GLU A 97 -10.59 16.30 6.92
CA GLU A 97 -9.86 16.97 5.83
C GLU A 97 -8.39 16.54 5.72
N GLN A 98 -7.70 16.27 6.83
CA GLN A 98 -6.31 15.82 6.78
C GLN A 98 -6.16 14.41 6.20
N ALA A 99 -7.14 13.53 6.45
CA ALA A 99 -7.18 12.20 5.87
C ALA A 99 -7.44 12.26 4.36
N ILE A 100 -8.38 13.14 3.96
CA ILE A 100 -8.69 13.42 2.54
C ILE A 100 -7.45 13.94 1.83
N GLN A 101 -6.76 14.92 2.41
CA GLN A 101 -5.56 15.49 1.82
C GLN A 101 -4.47 14.42 1.61
N SER A 102 -4.23 13.55 2.60
CA SER A 102 -3.25 12.46 2.47
C SER A 102 -3.60 11.49 1.33
N LEU A 103 -4.89 11.17 1.18
CA LEU A 103 -5.40 10.34 0.09
C LEU A 103 -5.18 11.02 -1.26
N GLU A 104 -5.61 12.27 -1.42
CA GLU A 104 -5.55 13.02 -2.68
C GLU A 104 -4.09 13.30 -3.11
N GLU A 105 -3.20 13.62 -2.17
CA GLU A 105 -1.76 13.77 -2.43
C GLU A 105 -1.15 12.47 -2.94
N CYS A 106 -1.46 11.33 -2.31
CA CYS A 106 -0.95 10.02 -2.75
C CYS A 106 -1.47 9.64 -4.14
N ILE A 107 -2.78 9.87 -4.39
CA ILE A 107 -3.39 9.62 -5.72
C ILE A 107 -2.71 10.49 -6.79
N THR A 108 -2.39 11.74 -6.46
CA THR A 108 -1.75 12.68 -7.39
C THR A 108 -0.31 12.31 -7.71
N GLN A 109 0.46 11.86 -6.71
CA GLN A 109 1.84 11.42 -6.90
C GLN A 109 1.95 10.10 -7.69
N GLY A 110 0.93 9.25 -7.64
CA GLY A 110 0.96 7.94 -8.31
C GLY A 110 1.93 6.97 -7.62
N HIS A 111 2.32 5.91 -8.35
CA HIS A 111 3.31 4.93 -7.89
C HIS A 111 2.97 4.13 -6.62
N TYR A 112 1.68 3.95 -6.34
CA TYR A 112 1.19 3.23 -5.17
C TYR A 112 0.47 1.93 -5.54
N ILE A 113 0.35 1.04 -4.54
CA ILE A 113 -0.56 -0.10 -4.57
C ILE A 113 -1.88 0.35 -3.96
N LEU A 114 -2.99 0.08 -4.65
CA LEU A 114 -4.33 0.25 -4.11
C LEU A 114 -4.83 -1.07 -3.56
N VAL A 115 -5.29 -1.07 -2.31
CA VAL A 115 -5.97 -2.20 -1.69
C VAL A 115 -7.45 -1.85 -1.52
N LEU A 116 -8.32 -2.73 -2.01
CA LEU A 116 -9.76 -2.69 -1.76
C LEU A 116 -10.11 -3.72 -0.69
N GLU A 117 -10.73 -3.24 0.38
CA GLU A 117 -11.48 -4.05 1.34
C GLU A 117 -12.98 -3.75 1.21
N GLY A 118 -13.81 -4.80 1.21
CA GLY A 118 -15.26 -4.64 1.04
C GLY A 118 -15.70 -4.48 -0.42
N SER A 119 -17.01 -4.61 -0.66
CA SER A 119 -17.58 -4.55 -2.01
C SER A 119 -17.95 -3.13 -2.43
N ILE A 120 -18.19 -2.93 -3.73
CA ILE A 120 -18.57 -1.64 -4.33
C ILE A 120 -20.06 -1.68 -4.68
N PRO A 121 -20.92 -0.82 -4.10
CA PRO A 121 -22.33 -0.78 -4.48
C PRO A 121 -22.50 -0.04 -5.82
N THR A 122 -23.28 -0.62 -6.74
CA THR A 122 -23.55 -0.02 -8.06
C THR A 122 -25.00 0.37 -8.30
N ALA A 123 -25.94 -0.09 -7.47
CA ALA A 123 -27.36 0.20 -7.67
C ALA A 123 -27.71 1.67 -7.36
N ASP A 124 -27.11 2.23 -6.32
CA ASP A 124 -27.21 3.65 -5.96
C ASP A 124 -25.88 4.11 -5.33
N PRO A 125 -25.27 5.20 -5.82
CA PRO A 125 -24.00 5.71 -5.29
C PRO A 125 -24.06 6.12 -3.80
N ARG A 126 -25.26 6.34 -3.25
CA ARG A 126 -25.47 6.70 -1.84
C ARG A 126 -25.32 5.52 -0.87
N TYR A 127 -25.30 4.28 -1.35
CA TYR A 127 -25.14 3.11 -0.49
C TYR A 127 -23.75 2.98 0.15
N CYS A 128 -22.75 3.70 -0.36
CA CYS A 128 -21.46 3.86 0.28
C CYS A 128 -20.90 5.24 -0.08
N PHE A 129 -20.88 6.13 0.91
CA PHE A 129 -20.46 7.52 0.77
C PHE A 129 -19.37 7.81 1.79
N VAL A 130 -18.19 8.18 1.31
CA VAL A 130 -16.98 8.33 2.13
C VAL A 130 -16.41 9.71 1.83
N GLU A 131 -16.03 10.48 2.85
CA GLU A 131 -15.42 11.80 2.68
C GLU A 131 -16.18 12.74 1.72
N GLY A 132 -17.52 12.73 1.80
CA GLY A 132 -18.34 13.62 0.98
C GLY A 132 -18.52 13.20 -0.49
N LYS A 133 -18.04 12.02 -0.91
CA LYS A 133 -18.13 11.54 -2.30
C LYS A 133 -18.61 10.08 -2.37
N PRO A 134 -19.31 9.65 -3.44
CA PRO A 134 -19.60 8.24 -3.66
C PRO A 134 -18.32 7.40 -3.68
N PHE A 135 -18.32 6.29 -2.95
CA PHE A 135 -17.14 5.42 -2.86
C PHE A 135 -16.69 4.91 -4.24
N ILE A 136 -17.65 4.54 -5.10
CA ILE A 136 -17.38 4.04 -6.46
C ILE A 136 -16.58 5.04 -7.31
N GLU A 137 -16.83 6.34 -7.17
CA GLU A 137 -16.13 7.38 -7.91
C GLU A 137 -14.70 7.53 -7.40
N GLN A 138 -14.53 7.58 -6.08
CA GLN A 138 -13.21 7.66 -5.44
C GLN A 138 -12.35 6.44 -5.77
N PHE A 139 -12.93 5.24 -5.69
CA PHE A 139 -12.24 4.01 -6.03
C PHE A 139 -11.79 4.02 -7.49
N LYS A 140 -12.65 4.42 -8.44
CA LYS A 140 -12.28 4.53 -9.86
C LYS A 140 -11.13 5.52 -10.09
N MET A 141 -11.15 6.67 -9.42
CA MET A 141 -10.06 7.66 -9.51
C MET A 141 -8.74 7.12 -8.98
N ALA A 142 -8.76 6.41 -7.85
CA ALA A 142 -7.57 5.78 -7.28
C ALA A 142 -7.08 4.62 -8.16
N ALA A 143 -7.98 3.72 -8.57
CA ALA A 143 -7.64 2.54 -9.37
C ALA A 143 -7.01 2.93 -10.73
N ALA A 144 -7.46 4.02 -11.36
CA ALA A 144 -6.93 4.50 -12.62
C ALA A 144 -5.45 4.94 -12.57
N LYS A 145 -4.92 5.26 -11.39
CA LYS A 145 -3.52 5.71 -11.18
C LYS A 145 -2.67 4.73 -10.38
N ALA A 146 -3.27 3.67 -9.85
CA ALA A 146 -2.55 2.65 -9.09
C ALA A 146 -1.67 1.81 -10.03
N GLU A 147 -0.49 1.41 -9.56
CA GLU A 147 0.34 0.45 -10.31
C GLU A 147 -0.23 -0.97 -10.25
N ALA A 148 -0.90 -1.28 -9.14
CA ALA A 148 -1.60 -2.53 -8.92
C ALA A 148 -2.80 -2.29 -8.01
N VAL A 149 -3.88 -3.03 -8.27
CA VAL A 149 -5.07 -3.08 -7.41
C VAL A 149 -5.17 -4.48 -6.82
N ILE A 150 -5.25 -4.56 -5.49
CA ILE A 150 -5.41 -5.81 -4.76
C ILE A 150 -6.80 -5.81 -4.11
N ALA A 151 -7.64 -6.77 -4.47
CA ALA A 151 -8.89 -7.03 -3.77
C ALA A 151 -8.63 -7.98 -2.60
N VAL A 152 -8.96 -7.56 -1.39
CA VAL A 152 -8.76 -8.35 -0.17
C VAL A 152 -10.11 -8.75 0.42
N GLY A 153 -10.31 -10.07 0.55
CA GLY A 153 -11.52 -10.68 1.07
C GLY A 153 -12.61 -10.90 0.02
N SER A 154 -13.51 -11.85 0.28
CA SER A 154 -14.54 -12.28 -0.67
C SER A 154 -15.48 -11.17 -1.11
N CYS A 155 -15.71 -10.15 -0.27
CA CYS A 155 -16.49 -8.97 -0.62
C CYS A 155 -15.81 -8.14 -1.72
N ALA A 156 -14.53 -7.83 -1.57
CA ALA A 156 -13.77 -7.10 -2.58
C ALA A 156 -13.53 -7.93 -3.85
N CYS A 157 -13.38 -9.25 -3.71
CA CYS A 157 -13.11 -10.12 -4.86
C CYS A 157 -14.36 -10.42 -5.70
N TYR A 158 -15.54 -10.58 -5.07
CA TYR A 158 -16.73 -11.13 -5.76
C TYR A 158 -18.05 -10.46 -5.36
N GLY A 159 -18.02 -9.45 -4.49
CA GLY A 159 -19.19 -8.80 -3.90
C GLY A 159 -19.60 -9.38 -2.54
N GLY A 160 -19.29 -10.65 -2.25
CA GLY A 160 -19.45 -11.27 -0.93
C GLY A 160 -20.86 -11.19 -0.33
N ILE A 161 -20.96 -11.06 0.99
CA ILE A 161 -22.24 -10.97 1.71
C ILE A 161 -23.10 -9.80 1.21
N PRO A 162 -22.57 -8.57 1.02
CA PRO A 162 -23.38 -7.46 0.51
C PRO A 162 -24.04 -7.72 -0.85
N ARG A 163 -23.47 -8.59 -1.69
CA ARG A 163 -24.04 -8.95 -3.00
C ARG A 163 -25.39 -9.67 -2.91
N ALA A 164 -25.65 -10.35 -1.79
CA ALA A 164 -26.96 -10.95 -1.54
C ALA A 164 -28.04 -9.91 -1.17
N GLY A 165 -27.64 -8.66 -0.92
CA GLY A 165 -28.54 -7.56 -0.58
C GLY A 165 -29.01 -6.74 -1.79
N LEU A 166 -29.52 -5.55 -1.49
CA LEU A 166 -30.19 -4.67 -2.47
C LEU A 166 -29.25 -3.63 -3.11
N THR A 167 -28.00 -3.54 -2.67
CA THR A 167 -27.09 -2.43 -3.04
C THR A 167 -26.39 -2.62 -4.39
N GLY A 168 -26.63 -3.75 -5.07
CA GLY A 168 -25.93 -4.11 -6.29
C GLY A 168 -24.42 -4.25 -6.07
N ALA A 169 -24.02 -4.86 -4.95
CA ALA A 169 -22.60 -4.95 -4.58
C ALA A 169 -21.81 -5.86 -5.53
N VAL A 170 -20.69 -5.34 -6.03
CA VAL A 170 -19.73 -6.05 -6.90
C VAL A 170 -18.32 -6.05 -6.31
N GLY A 171 -17.46 -6.90 -6.86
CA GLY A 171 -16.02 -6.90 -6.54
C GLY A 171 -15.26 -5.79 -7.27
N ALA A 172 -13.93 -5.84 -7.21
CA ALA A 172 -13.05 -4.84 -7.83
C ALA A 172 -12.97 -4.93 -9.36
N GLN A 173 -13.31 -6.07 -9.97
CA GLN A 173 -13.14 -6.32 -11.42
C GLN A 173 -14.23 -5.69 -12.28
#